data_AF-A0A257JTE4-F1
#
_entry.id   AF-A0A257JTE4-F1
#
_cell.length_a   1.000
_cell.length_b   1.000
_cell.length_c   1.000
_cell.angle_alpha   90.00
_cell.angle_beta   90.00
_cell.angle_gamma   90.00
#
_symmetry.space_group_name_H-M   'P 1'
#
loop_
_entity.id
_entity.type
_entity.pdbx_description
1 polymer ?
#
loop_
_entity_poly.entity_id
_entity_poly.type
_entity_poly.pdbx_seq_one_letter_code
_entity_poly.pdbx_strand_id
1 'polypeptide(L)'
;MQHIIREVPEEGNEGFRYIGYTIGGMMIFPGNVIDGKQTINGARGFNSKIADRFDLTVECIRRFYLGQPSPLSEVFERYRDFFNLFQDFQGYVEYFLLQDLVDDDCQRVQFFTPFDDFATSPRPKDLQAYIDYRHLTIEYIHARNRRIASQFSE
;
A
#
# COMPACT_ATOMS: atom_id res chain seq x y z
N MET A 1 -12.36 -6.11 -13.60
CA MET A 1 -10.92 -6.43 -13.58
C MET A 1 -10.53 -7.61 -14.45
N GLN A 2 -11.08 -8.82 -14.30
CA GLN A 2 -10.68 -9.98 -15.13
C GLN A 2 -10.74 -9.69 -16.65
N HIS A 3 -11.74 -8.96 -17.14
CA HIS A 3 -11.81 -8.57 -18.55
C HIS A 3 -10.65 -7.65 -18.95
N ILE A 4 -10.31 -6.64 -18.14
CA ILE A 4 -9.19 -5.70 -18.37
C ILE A 4 -7.82 -6.40 -18.32
N ILE A 5 -7.60 -7.26 -17.32
CA ILE A 5 -6.31 -7.95 -17.12
C ILE A 5 -5.98 -8.86 -18.32
N ARG A 6 -6.99 -9.46 -18.94
CA ARG A 6 -6.83 -10.34 -20.10
C ARG A 6 -6.48 -9.59 -21.39
N GLU A 7 -6.60 -8.27 -21.41
CA GLU A 7 -6.18 -7.43 -22.53
C GLU A 7 -4.65 -7.20 -22.53
N VAL A 8 -3.98 -7.47 -21.41
CA VAL A 8 -2.52 -7.44 -21.30
C VAL A 8 -1.95 -8.83 -21.65
N PRO A 9 -0.87 -8.92 -22.46
CA PRO A 9 -0.18 -10.18 -22.72
C PRO A 9 0.26 -10.88 -21.42
N GLU A 10 0.17 -12.21 -21.38
CA GLU A 10 0.43 -12.95 -20.14
C GLU A 10 1.86 -12.77 -19.62
N GLU A 11 2.85 -12.63 -20.50
CA GLU A 11 4.23 -12.28 -20.11
C GLU A 11 4.30 -10.97 -19.32
N GLY A 12 3.50 -9.97 -19.71
CA GLY A 12 3.37 -8.71 -18.97
C GLY A 12 2.72 -8.92 -17.60
N ASN A 13 1.69 -9.76 -17.51
CA ASN A 13 1.02 -10.07 -16.24
C ASN A 13 1.96 -10.82 -15.28
N GLU A 14 2.70 -11.81 -15.78
CA GLU A 14 3.71 -12.55 -15.02
C GLU A 14 4.84 -11.63 -14.55
N GLY A 15 5.35 -10.74 -15.41
CA GLY A 15 6.35 -9.75 -15.02
C GLY A 15 5.85 -8.83 -13.90
N PHE A 16 4.59 -8.38 -13.96
CA PHE A 16 3.99 -7.57 -12.91
C PHE A 16 3.85 -8.34 -11.59
N ARG A 17 3.41 -9.60 -11.63
CA ARG A 17 3.34 -10.49 -10.45
C ARG A 17 4.72 -10.69 -9.85
N TYR A 18 5.72 -11.04 -10.66
CA TYR A 18 7.09 -11.26 -10.21
C TYR A 18 7.64 -10.04 -9.46
N ILE A 19 7.46 -8.83 -10.00
CA ILE A 19 7.86 -7.58 -9.34
C ILE A 19 7.11 -7.41 -8.01
N GLY A 20 5.80 -7.65 -7.99
CA GLY A 20 4.98 -7.64 -6.78
C GLY A 20 5.46 -8.60 -5.68
N TYR A 21 6.11 -9.71 -6.06
CA TYR A 21 6.67 -10.70 -5.13
C TYR A 21 8.11 -10.42 -4.69
N THR A 22 8.73 -9.32 -5.12
CA THR A 22 10.03 -8.87 -4.59
C THR A 22 9.89 -8.24 -3.19
N ILE A 23 10.99 -8.08 -2.46
CA ILE A 23 10.96 -7.55 -1.08
C ILE A 23 10.32 -6.15 -1.00
N GLY A 24 10.50 -5.30 -2.01
CA GLY A 24 9.87 -3.99 -2.11
C GLY A 24 8.36 -4.03 -2.27
N GLY A 25 7.79 -5.13 -2.76
CA GLY A 25 6.35 -5.36 -2.82
C GLY A 25 5.75 -5.95 -1.55
N MET A 26 6.57 -6.40 -0.60
CA MET A 26 6.12 -7.08 0.62
C MET A 26 5.98 -6.12 1.81
N MET A 27 5.04 -6.45 2.70
CA MET A 27 4.84 -5.76 3.97
C MET A 27 4.55 -6.73 5.10
N ILE A 28 4.90 -6.31 6.32
CA ILE A 28 4.72 -7.10 7.53
C ILE A 28 3.70 -6.39 8.42
N PHE A 29 2.72 -7.14 8.89
CA PHE A 29 1.73 -6.71 9.86
C PHE A 29 1.55 -7.79 10.93
N PRO A 30 1.09 -7.44 12.14
CA PRO A 30 0.71 -8.42 13.14
C PRO A 30 -0.27 -9.46 12.60
N GLY A 31 0.02 -10.74 12.87
CA GLY A 31 -0.77 -11.88 12.39
C GLY A 31 -1.80 -12.40 13.38
N ASN A 32 -1.79 -11.93 14.64
CA ASN A 32 -2.75 -12.33 15.66
C ASN A 32 -4.15 -11.80 15.33
N VAL A 33 -5.19 -12.56 15.69
CA VAL A 33 -6.58 -12.14 15.57
C VAL A 33 -7.03 -11.53 16.90
N ILE A 34 -7.57 -10.31 16.84
CA ILE A 34 -8.09 -9.58 18.01
C ILE A 34 -9.61 -9.51 17.89
N ASP A 35 -10.32 -9.88 18.98
CA ASP A 35 -11.79 -9.90 19.08
C ASP A 35 -12.51 -10.73 18.00
N GLY A 36 -11.83 -11.74 17.43
CA GLY A 36 -12.38 -12.54 16.31
C GLY A 36 -12.59 -11.73 15.02
N LYS A 37 -12.05 -10.51 14.92
CA LYS A 37 -12.17 -9.63 13.75
C LYS A 37 -11.01 -9.83 12.77
N GLN A 38 -11.18 -9.33 11.55
CA GLN A 38 -10.16 -9.39 10.51
C GLN A 38 -8.81 -8.79 10.97
N THR A 39 -7.72 -9.43 10.55
CA THR A 39 -6.36 -8.89 10.63
C THR A 39 -6.20 -7.70 9.68
N ILE A 40 -5.09 -6.94 9.81
CA ILE A 40 -4.80 -5.84 8.88
C ILE A 40 -4.76 -6.34 7.43
N ASN A 41 -4.08 -7.46 7.18
CA ASN A 41 -4.01 -8.06 5.84
C ASN A 41 -5.40 -8.44 5.30
N GLY A 42 -6.25 -9.05 6.14
CA GLY A 42 -7.61 -9.38 5.75
C GLY A 42 -8.44 -8.13 5.45
N ALA A 43 -8.44 -7.16 6.35
CA ALA A 43 -9.23 -5.94 6.20
C ALA A 43 -8.84 -5.14 4.94
N ARG A 44 -7.54 -5.05 4.63
CA ARG A 44 -7.04 -4.38 3.42
C ARG A 44 -7.58 -5.01 2.13
N GLY A 45 -7.58 -6.34 2.05
CA GLY A 45 -8.03 -7.08 0.87
C GLY A 45 -9.56 -7.13 0.71
N PHE A 46 -10.30 -7.29 1.82
CA PHE A 46 -11.76 -7.38 1.80
C PHE A 46 -12.48 -6.03 1.80
N ASN A 47 -11.79 -4.93 2.15
CA ASN A 47 -12.39 -3.60 2.10
C ASN A 47 -12.46 -3.10 0.65
N SER A 48 -13.66 -2.94 0.12
CA SER A 48 -13.90 -2.52 -1.27
C SER A 48 -13.38 -1.11 -1.60
N LYS A 49 -13.12 -0.26 -0.61
CA LYS A 49 -12.52 1.07 -0.77
C LYS A 49 -10.99 1.05 -0.88
N ILE A 50 -10.37 -0.07 -0.50
CA ILE A 50 -8.90 -0.25 -0.55
C ILE A 50 -8.54 -1.29 -1.61
N ALA A 51 -9.20 -2.44 -1.60
CA ALA A 51 -8.99 -3.55 -2.53
C ALA A 51 -7.50 -3.94 -2.67
N ASP A 52 -6.82 -4.07 -1.53
CA ASP A 52 -5.40 -4.41 -1.43
C ASP A 52 -4.40 -3.40 -2.02
N ARG A 53 -4.86 -2.19 -2.41
CA ARG A 53 -3.97 -1.12 -2.87
C ARG A 53 -3.10 -0.59 -1.74
N PHE A 54 -1.79 -0.65 -1.96
CA PHE A 54 -0.82 -0.31 -0.93
C PHE A 54 -0.73 1.20 -0.68
N ASP A 55 -0.79 2.05 -1.71
CA ASP A 55 -0.84 3.51 -1.58
C ASP A 55 -2.05 3.97 -0.73
N LEU A 56 -3.23 3.41 -0.99
CA LEU A 56 -4.43 3.67 -0.18
C LEU A 56 -4.32 3.14 1.25
N THR A 57 -3.55 2.08 1.46
CA THR A 57 -3.27 1.54 2.80
C THR A 57 -2.37 2.48 3.58
N VAL A 58 -1.30 2.99 2.94
CA VAL A 58 -0.39 3.96 3.56
C VAL A 58 -1.11 5.26 3.87
N GLU A 59 -2.06 5.70 3.04
CA GLU A 59 -2.91 6.85 3.38
C GLU A 59 -3.79 6.57 4.62
N CYS A 60 -4.35 5.37 4.76
CA CYS A 60 -5.05 5.01 6.00
C CYS A 60 -4.12 5.07 7.22
N ILE A 61 -2.85 4.64 7.08
CA ILE A 61 -1.86 4.64 8.16
C ILE A 61 -1.49 6.09 8.52
N ARG A 62 -1.26 6.94 7.52
CA ARG A 62 -1.04 8.38 7.72
C ARG A 62 -2.17 9.01 8.51
N ARG A 63 -3.42 8.75 8.11
CA ARG A 63 -4.62 9.23 8.82
C ARG A 63 -4.72 8.69 10.23
N PHE A 64 -4.32 7.45 10.49
CA PHE A 64 -4.29 6.90 11.84
C PHE A 64 -3.38 7.72 12.77
N TYR A 65 -2.15 8.02 12.35
CA TYR A 65 -1.24 8.87 13.14
C TYR A 65 -1.73 10.32 13.30
N LEU A 66 -2.50 10.83 12.34
CA LEU A 66 -3.12 12.16 12.43
C LEU A 66 -4.44 12.17 13.21
N GLY A 67 -4.94 11.03 13.70
CA GLY A 67 -6.24 10.92 14.35
C GLY A 67 -7.43 11.18 13.41
N GLN A 68 -7.25 10.98 12.10
CA GLN A 68 -8.25 11.21 11.06
C GLN A 68 -8.98 9.91 10.67
N PRO A 69 -10.25 10.01 10.23
CA PRO A 69 -11.01 8.84 9.81
C PRO A 69 -10.51 8.27 8.46
N SER A 70 -10.53 6.93 8.36
CA SER A 70 -10.19 6.17 7.16
C SER A 70 -10.98 4.86 7.10
N PRO A 71 -11.03 4.18 5.95
CA PRO A 71 -11.66 2.86 5.84
C PRO A 71 -11.08 1.77 6.76
N LEU A 72 -9.87 1.99 7.32
CA LEU A 72 -9.19 1.03 8.21
C LEU A 72 -9.06 1.53 9.66
N SER A 73 -9.67 2.66 10.04
CA SER A 73 -9.49 3.28 11.37
C SER A 73 -9.78 2.30 12.52
N GLU A 74 -10.94 1.64 12.52
CA GLU A 74 -11.26 0.66 13.58
C GLU A 74 -10.31 -0.55 13.59
N VAL A 75 -9.77 -0.91 12.42
CA VAL A 75 -8.79 -2.01 12.32
C VAL A 75 -7.50 -1.59 12.98
N PHE A 76 -6.96 -0.43 12.61
CA PHE A 76 -5.71 0.08 13.17
C PHE A 76 -5.81 0.39 14.66
N GLU A 77 -6.97 0.84 15.12
CA GLU A 77 -7.25 1.02 16.55
C GLU A 77 -7.03 -0.27 17.36
N ARG A 78 -7.46 -1.43 16.83
CA ARG A 78 -7.22 -2.72 17.51
C ARG A 78 -5.75 -3.12 17.56
N TYR A 79 -4.94 -2.63 16.61
CA TYR A 79 -3.50 -2.87 16.56
C TYR A 79 -2.70 -1.64 16.99
N ARG A 80 -3.28 -0.74 17.80
CA ARG A 80 -2.64 0.52 18.23
C ARG A 80 -1.25 0.30 18.80
N ASP A 81 -1.04 -0.73 19.59
CA ASP A 81 0.27 -1.03 20.18
C ASP A 81 1.36 -1.28 19.13
N PHE A 82 1.01 -1.91 18.00
CA PHE A 82 1.95 -2.08 16.88
C PHE A 82 2.30 -0.74 16.25
N PHE A 83 1.33 0.13 16.00
CA PHE A 83 1.60 1.45 15.42
C PHE A 83 2.36 2.38 16.38
N ASN A 84 2.14 2.26 17.68
CA ASN A 84 2.86 3.02 18.70
C ASN A 84 4.38 2.75 18.70
N LEU A 85 4.83 1.60 18.19
CA LEU A 85 6.27 1.27 18.08
C LEU A 85 7.04 2.27 17.21
N PHE A 86 6.35 2.93 16.28
CA PHE A 86 6.96 3.84 15.30
C PHE A 86 6.77 5.32 15.65
N GLN A 87 6.09 5.61 16.77
CA GLN A 87 5.80 6.95 17.30
C GLN A 87 4.87 7.80 16.44
N ASP A 88 5.23 8.06 15.19
CA ASP A 88 4.45 8.85 14.24
C ASP A 88 4.51 8.27 12.81
N PHE A 89 3.87 8.95 11.85
CA PHE A 89 3.85 8.49 10.47
C PHE A 89 5.23 8.50 9.81
N GLN A 90 6.06 9.49 10.12
CA GLN A 90 7.42 9.57 9.58
C GLN A 90 8.26 8.40 10.08
N GLY A 91 8.21 8.10 11.39
CA GLY A 91 8.88 6.94 11.97
C GLY A 91 8.40 5.61 11.37
N TYR A 92 7.10 5.49 11.04
CA TYR A 92 6.58 4.32 10.32
C TYR A 92 7.17 4.20 8.91
N VAL A 93 7.18 5.30 8.16
CA VAL A 93 7.73 5.38 6.80
C VAL A 93 9.21 5.04 6.80
N GLU A 94 9.97 5.60 7.74
CA GLU A 94 11.42 5.38 7.85
C GLU A 94 11.74 3.93 8.20
N TYR A 95 11.05 3.36 9.20
CA TYR A 95 11.27 1.98 9.62
C TYR A 95 11.03 0.96 8.50
N PHE A 96 9.94 1.14 7.73
CA PHE A 96 9.58 0.22 6.64
C PHE A 96 10.15 0.60 5.27
N LEU A 97 10.97 1.65 5.22
CA LEU A 97 11.61 2.17 4.00
C LEU A 97 10.59 2.50 2.90
N LEU A 98 9.58 3.31 3.26
CA LEU A 98 8.45 3.69 2.40
C LEU A 98 8.57 5.10 1.79
N GLN A 99 9.74 5.73 1.90
CA GLN A 99 9.96 7.13 1.49
C GLN A 99 9.64 7.36 0.00
N ASP A 100 9.81 6.33 -0.85
CA ASP A 100 9.49 6.41 -2.28
C ASP A 100 7.99 6.42 -2.59
N LEU A 101 7.12 6.42 -1.56
CA LEU A 101 5.66 6.50 -1.68
C LEU A 101 5.07 7.74 -1.01
N VAL A 102 5.90 8.66 -0.52
CA VAL A 102 5.46 9.90 0.11
C VAL A 102 6.19 11.11 -0.51
N ASP A 103 5.77 12.32 -0.15
CA ASP A 103 6.55 13.53 -0.41
C ASP A 103 7.72 13.66 0.58
N ASP A 104 8.67 14.55 0.27
CA ASP A 104 9.93 14.70 1.01
C ASP A 104 9.74 15.02 2.50
N ASP A 105 8.63 15.67 2.86
CA ASP A 105 8.26 16.02 4.24
C ASP A 105 7.28 15.02 4.90
N CYS A 106 7.04 13.88 4.24
CA CYS A 106 6.14 12.81 4.69
C CYS A 106 4.71 13.28 5.02
N GLN A 107 4.24 14.38 4.41
CA GLN A 107 2.91 14.93 4.66
C GLN A 107 1.82 14.30 3.79
N ARG A 108 2.19 13.79 2.61
CA ARG A 108 1.27 13.24 1.62
C ARG A 108 1.79 11.93 1.04
N VAL A 109 0.85 11.05 0.72
CA VAL A 109 1.11 9.81 0.00
C VAL A 109 1.04 10.06 -1.50
N GLN A 110 1.96 9.47 -2.25
CA GLN A 110 1.90 9.42 -3.71
C GLN A 110 0.97 8.31 -4.15
N PHE A 111 -0.14 8.68 -4.80
CA PHE A 111 -1.15 7.72 -5.23
C PHE A 111 -0.90 7.20 -6.65
N PHE A 112 -1.22 5.93 -6.88
CA PHE A 112 -1.08 5.28 -8.18
C PHE A 112 -2.23 5.60 -9.15
N THR A 113 -3.22 6.36 -8.69
CA THR A 113 -4.34 6.92 -9.47
C THR A 113 -4.80 8.22 -8.79
N PRO A 114 -5.61 9.07 -9.45
CA PRO A 114 -6.26 10.19 -8.77
C PRO A 114 -6.97 9.72 -7.48
N PHE A 115 -6.79 10.48 -6.39
CA PHE A 115 -7.34 10.19 -5.08
C PHE A 115 -8.47 11.15 -4.73
N ASP A 116 -9.60 10.61 -4.27
CA ASP A 116 -10.84 11.34 -4.02
C ASP A 116 -11.44 11.03 -2.64
N ASP A 117 -10.58 10.88 -1.63
CA ASP A 117 -11.01 10.61 -0.25
C ASP A 117 -11.77 9.27 -0.10
N PHE A 118 -11.29 8.23 -0.78
CA PHE A 118 -11.90 6.88 -0.78
C PHE A 118 -13.36 6.85 -1.25
N ALA A 119 -13.77 7.85 -2.05
CA ALA A 119 -15.14 7.98 -2.54
C ALA A 119 -15.40 7.08 -3.75
N THR A 120 -14.40 6.87 -4.62
CA THR A 120 -14.54 5.98 -5.78
C THR A 120 -13.90 4.61 -5.58
N SER A 121 -14.27 3.69 -6.47
CA SER A 121 -13.66 2.37 -6.52
C SER A 121 -12.14 2.50 -6.72
N PRO A 122 -11.33 1.80 -5.89
CA PRO A 122 -9.87 1.80 -6.01
C PRO A 122 -9.36 1.06 -7.25
N ARG A 123 -10.23 0.27 -7.90
CA ARG A 123 -9.88 -0.59 -9.03
C ARG A 123 -9.89 0.22 -10.34
N PRO A 124 -8.88 0.07 -11.22
CA PRO A 124 -8.87 0.70 -12.54
C PRO A 124 -10.14 0.42 -13.34
N LYS A 125 -10.66 1.45 -14.01
CA LYS A 125 -11.95 1.38 -14.71
C LYS A 125 -11.83 0.87 -16.15
N ASP A 126 -10.65 1.01 -16.74
CA ASP A 126 -10.35 0.64 -18.12
C ASP A 126 -8.88 0.19 -18.25
N LEU A 127 -8.50 -0.22 -19.46
CA LEU A 127 -7.15 -0.71 -19.76
C LEU A 127 -6.07 0.35 -19.55
N GLN A 128 -6.32 1.61 -19.95
CA GLN A 128 -5.32 2.67 -19.81
C GLN A 128 -5.04 2.95 -18.33
N ALA A 129 -6.09 3.10 -17.52
CA ALA A 129 -5.95 3.28 -16.07
C ALA A 129 -5.25 2.09 -15.41
N TYR A 130 -5.44 0.87 -15.93
CA TYR A 130 -4.74 -0.32 -15.42
C TYR A 130 -3.24 -0.31 -15.78
N ILE A 131 -2.90 0.13 -17.00
CA ILE A 131 -1.51 0.29 -17.44
C ILE A 131 -0.80 1.36 -16.61
N ASP A 132 -1.42 2.52 -16.41
CA ASP A 132 -0.85 3.63 -15.63
C ASP A 132 -0.62 3.21 -14.18
N TYR A 133 -1.62 2.55 -13.57
CA TYR A 133 -1.51 1.98 -12.22
C TYR A 133 -0.33 0.99 -12.12
N ARG A 134 -0.19 0.07 -13.07
CA ARG A 134 0.90 -0.92 -13.08
C ARG A 134 2.26 -0.24 -13.19
N HIS A 135 2.38 0.75 -14.06
CA HIS A 135 3.62 1.48 -14.26
C HIS A 135 4.08 2.13 -12.94
N LEU A 136 3.21 2.92 -12.29
CA LEU A 136 3.53 3.57 -11.02
C LEU A 136 3.80 2.57 -9.88
N THR A 137 3.05 1.46 -9.84
CA THR A 137 3.30 0.37 -8.87
C THR A 137 4.68 -0.25 -9.05
N ILE A 138 5.07 -0.52 -10.30
CA ILE A 138 6.38 -1.09 -10.65
C ILE A 138 7.50 -0.11 -10.28
N GLU A 139 7.35 1.17 -10.62
CA GLU A 139 8.34 2.20 -10.30
C GLU A 139 8.57 2.30 -8.79
N TYR A 140 7.50 2.37 -8.01
CA TYR A 140 7.56 2.37 -6.55
C TYR A 140 8.28 1.12 -6.01
N ILE A 141 7.89 -0.08 -6.44
CA ILE A 141 8.49 -1.33 -5.95
C ILE A 141 9.98 -1.39 -6.30
N HIS A 142 10.38 -0.96 -7.51
CA HIS A 142 11.78 -0.88 -7.88
C HIS A 142 12.56 0.14 -7.06
N ALA A 143 11.98 1.31 -6.77
CA ALA A 143 12.60 2.32 -5.93
C ALA A 143 12.83 1.78 -4.51
N ARG A 144 11.79 1.19 -3.90
CA ARG A 144 11.89 0.59 -2.58
C ARG A 144 12.87 -0.59 -2.53
N ASN A 145 12.92 -1.43 -3.57
CA ASN A 145 13.94 -2.48 -3.68
C ASN A 145 15.36 -1.92 -3.63
N ARG A 146 15.64 -0.83 -4.36
CA ARG A 146 16.95 -0.16 -4.32
C ARG A 146 17.26 0.41 -2.93
N ARG A 147 16.27 1.04 -2.29
CA ARG A 147 16.39 1.60 -0.94
C ARG A 147 16.67 0.53 0.12
N ILE A 148 16.01 -0.63 0.01
CA ILE A 148 16.28 -1.77 0.90
C ILE A 148 17.70 -2.29 0.64
N ALA A 149 18.09 -2.48 -0.61
CA ALA A 149 19.44 -2.95 -0.96
C ALA A 149 20.55 -2.02 -0.45
N SER A 150 20.33 -0.70 -0.48
CA SER A 150 21.30 0.28 0.01
C SER A 150 21.50 0.24 1.52
N GLN A 151 20.61 -0.40 2.30
CA GLN A 151 20.83 -0.58 3.75
C GLN A 151 21.93 -1.60 4.06
N PHE A 152 22.31 -2.42 3.07
CA PHE A 152 23.29 -3.50 3.21
C PHE A 152 24.56 -3.25 2.39
N SER A 153 24.66 -2.08 1.76
CA SER A 153 25.85 -1.68 1.00
C SER A 153 26.76 -0.86 1.92
N GLU A 154 27.93 -1.40 2.23
CA GLU A 154 29.03 -0.71 2.95
C GLU A 154 29.62 0.46 2.13
#